data_AF-A0A1C3XI93-F1
#
_entry.id   AF-A0A1C3XI93-F1
#
_cell.length_a   1.000
_cell.length_b   1.000
_cell.length_c   1.000
_cell.angle_alpha   90.00
_cell.angle_beta   90.00
_cell.angle_gamma   90.00
#
_symmetry.space_group_name_H-M   'P 1'
#
loop_
_entity.id
_entity.type
_entity.pdbx_description
1 polymer ?
#
loop_
_entity_poly.entity_id
_entity_poly.type
_entity_poly.pdbx_seq_one_letter_code
_entity_poly.pdbx_strand_id
1 'polypeptide(L)'
;MFELSRGIVAFPSVGDQILIPTPEQITAIVGAKDKDRRVRIGSSPLAADTSIMVDPDKIFGRHVAVLGNTGSGKSCSVAGLIRWSLDAAQAALENGAAQPNARFIILDPNGEYAKAFADKGENIRLFRVPPIDLNRGERALRLPAWLWNGHEWTAVSFARPGAQRPLLLQALRELKNGQLAGTPRQTIVRRHLYSYRIMIDAMLAEGAATYAGSASNRRRCGELLDNIASDCSNMAESVDGEHQTALEEISSIIETIADSRRSGDWFNSFSVQDMEAVRSALQSFVDLVEDAFAIAHLTEDAPIPFDVHMLPEHLERIAATEGGALAGFISTLGMRIRGMMSDPRLGQVIGSDPAITFDAWLDAFVGSNASSNGQVAIVDLSLVPSEIVHVVVAVLGRLTFEALQRYRRLHPDGNPLPTTLVLEEAHNEDGPAENPTQLCRETFEKVAREGRKFGLGLMLSSQRPSVREPFREKGRSFRPPDPYSIVQLRSRQSQTYRHSMPAPPLIQHGADHR
;
A
#
# COMPACT_ATOMS: atom_id res chain seq x y z
N MET A 1 -41.38 32.14 -4.25
CA MET A 1 -40.09 31.42 -4.16
C MET A 1 -40.31 30.05 -4.81
N PHE A 2 -39.51 29.68 -5.81
CA PHE A 2 -39.65 28.38 -6.48
C PHE A 2 -38.88 27.30 -5.71
N GLU A 3 -39.43 26.09 -5.60
CA GLU A 3 -38.76 24.95 -4.98
C GLU A 3 -38.88 23.71 -5.88
N LEU A 4 -37.77 23.01 -6.12
CA LEU A 4 -37.77 21.75 -6.84
C LEU A 4 -38.29 20.61 -5.94
N SER A 5 -39.43 20.04 -6.32
CA SER A 5 -39.94 18.76 -5.79
C SER A 5 -39.48 17.60 -6.65
N ARG A 6 -39.08 16.47 -6.02
CA ARG A 6 -38.71 15.25 -6.77
C ARG A 6 -39.95 14.50 -7.23
N GLY A 7 -39.88 13.95 -8.43
CA GLY A 7 -40.96 13.18 -9.04
C GLY A 7 -41.95 14.07 -9.79
N ILE A 8 -42.94 13.42 -10.40
CA ILE A 8 -44.03 14.08 -11.11
C ILE A 8 -45.33 13.83 -10.35
N VAL A 9 -46.16 14.86 -10.22
CA VAL A 9 -47.49 14.75 -9.57
C VAL A 9 -48.51 14.16 -10.55
N ALA A 10 -48.34 14.44 -11.85
CA ALA A 10 -49.11 13.86 -12.94
C ALA A 10 -48.22 13.71 -14.18
N PHE A 11 -48.55 12.75 -15.04
CA PHE A 11 -47.90 12.62 -16.34
C PHE A 11 -48.41 13.69 -17.30
N PRO A 12 -47.54 14.24 -18.17
CA PRO A 12 -47.96 15.20 -19.18
C PRO A 12 -48.94 14.55 -20.17
N SER A 13 -49.96 15.31 -20.57
CA SER A 13 -50.96 14.91 -21.56
C SER A 13 -50.55 15.32 -22.97
N VAL A 14 -51.14 14.66 -23.96
CA VAL A 14 -50.96 15.06 -25.36
C VAL A 14 -51.58 16.45 -25.55
N GLY A 15 -50.77 17.41 -26.01
CA GLY A 15 -51.18 18.80 -26.21
C GLY A 15 -50.70 19.77 -25.13
N ASP A 16 -50.04 19.27 -24.07
CA ASP A 16 -49.45 20.13 -23.05
C ASP A 16 -48.38 21.07 -23.63
N GLN A 17 -48.37 22.33 -23.19
CA GLN A 17 -47.41 23.31 -23.62
C GLN A 17 -46.03 23.07 -23.01
N ILE A 18 -44.98 23.16 -23.84
CA ILE A 18 -43.59 23.10 -23.39
C ILE A 18 -43.08 24.52 -23.21
N LEU A 19 -42.71 24.88 -21.98
CA LEU A 19 -42.23 26.21 -21.62
C LEU A 19 -40.74 26.18 -21.24
N ILE A 20 -40.02 27.24 -21.60
CA ILE A 20 -38.63 27.45 -21.15
C ILE A 20 -38.68 28.03 -19.73
N PRO A 21 -37.94 27.46 -18.76
CA PRO A 21 -37.93 27.98 -17.40
C PRO A 21 -37.33 29.40 -17.32
N THR A 22 -37.85 30.23 -16.41
CA THR A 22 -37.27 31.56 -16.12
C THR A 22 -35.92 31.44 -15.39
N PRO A 23 -35.08 32.49 -15.37
CA PRO A 23 -33.82 32.46 -14.62
C PRO A 23 -33.99 32.11 -13.13
N GLU A 24 -35.06 32.58 -12.46
CA GLU A 24 -35.33 32.20 -11.07
C GLU A 24 -35.68 30.71 -10.93
N GLN A 25 -36.43 30.16 -11.89
CA GLN A 25 -36.78 28.74 -11.93
C GLN A 25 -35.54 27.87 -12.21
N ILE A 26 -34.70 28.26 -13.17
CA ILE A 26 -33.42 27.60 -13.46
C ILE A 26 -32.53 27.59 -12.21
N THR A 27 -32.44 28.72 -11.50
CA THR A 27 -31.69 28.81 -10.25
C THR A 27 -32.24 27.86 -9.18
N ALA A 28 -33.56 27.73 -9.08
CA ALA A 28 -34.20 26.79 -8.14
C ALA A 28 -34.05 25.32 -8.55
N ILE A 29 -33.91 25.02 -9.85
CA ILE A 29 -33.72 23.66 -10.39
C ILE A 29 -32.27 23.20 -10.20
N VAL A 30 -31.32 24.06 -10.56
CA VAL A 30 -29.89 23.73 -10.64
C VAL A 30 -29.14 24.09 -9.36
N GLY A 31 -29.62 25.09 -8.63
CA GLY A 31 -29.06 25.50 -7.34
C GLY A 31 -29.31 24.46 -6.25
N ALA A 32 -28.38 24.38 -5.30
CA ALA A 32 -28.57 23.57 -4.11
C ALA A 32 -29.63 24.20 -3.19
N LYS A 33 -30.40 23.38 -2.47
CA LYS A 33 -31.33 23.86 -1.42
C LYS A 33 -30.54 24.61 -0.34
N ASP A 34 -31.13 25.58 0.35
CA ASP A 34 -30.39 26.54 1.20
C ASP A 34 -29.31 25.91 2.10
N LYS A 35 -29.65 24.86 2.85
CA LYS A 35 -28.70 24.15 3.74
C LYS A 35 -27.52 23.46 3.04
N ASP A 36 -27.64 23.21 1.75
CA ASP A 36 -26.65 22.52 0.92
C ASP A 36 -25.72 23.52 0.18
N ARG A 37 -25.96 24.83 0.28
CA ARG A 37 -25.19 25.88 -0.42
C ARG A 37 -23.91 26.25 0.33
N ARG A 38 -22.98 25.30 0.52
CA ARG A 38 -21.78 25.51 1.34
C ARG A 38 -20.52 25.84 0.54
N VAL A 39 -20.31 25.17 -0.59
CA VAL A 39 -19.10 25.31 -1.41
C VAL A 39 -19.46 25.61 -2.85
N ARG A 40 -18.86 26.66 -3.43
CA ARG A 40 -19.01 26.94 -4.87
C ARG A 40 -18.02 26.11 -5.67
N ILE A 41 -18.51 25.36 -6.66
CA ILE A 41 -17.67 24.52 -7.54
C ILE A 41 -17.56 25.04 -8.97
N GLY A 42 -18.37 26.04 -9.33
CA GLY A 42 -18.35 26.65 -10.65
C GLY A 42 -19.60 27.46 -10.95
N SER A 43 -19.80 27.77 -12.23
CA SER A 43 -21.05 28.29 -12.79
C SER A 43 -21.49 27.38 -13.93
N SER A 44 -22.80 27.31 -14.16
CA SER A 44 -23.35 26.59 -15.31
C SER A 44 -23.79 27.58 -16.39
N PRO A 45 -23.11 27.62 -17.56
CA PRO A 45 -23.54 28.46 -18.69
C PRO A 45 -24.92 28.08 -19.22
N LEU A 46 -25.30 26.79 -19.07
CA LEU A 46 -26.62 26.28 -19.44
C LEU A 46 -27.73 26.74 -18.48
N ALA A 47 -27.35 27.33 -17.34
CA ALA A 47 -28.25 27.77 -16.30
C ALA A 47 -28.11 29.29 -16.05
N ALA A 48 -27.96 30.09 -17.11
CA ALA A 48 -27.77 31.54 -17.01
C ALA A 48 -26.62 31.95 -16.06
N ASP A 49 -25.49 31.23 -16.14
CA ASP A 49 -24.30 31.39 -15.30
C ASP A 49 -24.55 31.29 -13.78
N THR A 50 -25.64 30.62 -13.40
CA THR A 50 -25.96 30.34 -12.00
C THR A 50 -24.79 29.63 -11.31
N SER A 51 -24.46 30.09 -10.11
CA SER A 51 -23.42 29.48 -9.27
C SER A 51 -23.85 28.09 -8.82
N ILE A 52 -23.01 27.09 -9.11
CA ILE A 52 -23.22 25.73 -8.67
C ILE A 52 -22.60 25.57 -7.29
N MET A 53 -23.45 25.33 -6.31
CA MET A 53 -23.08 25.17 -4.91
C MET A 53 -23.29 23.72 -4.49
N VAL A 54 -22.46 23.22 -3.60
CA VAL A 54 -22.53 21.85 -3.11
C VAL A 54 -22.27 21.78 -1.61
N ASP A 55 -22.68 20.66 -1.06
CA ASP A 55 -22.50 20.27 0.33
C ASP A 55 -21.31 19.29 0.44
N PRO A 56 -20.21 19.65 1.12
CA PRO A 56 -19.06 18.77 1.32
C PRO A 56 -19.38 17.45 2.02
N ASP A 57 -20.28 17.45 3.01
CA ASP A 57 -20.66 16.23 3.74
C ASP A 57 -21.39 15.26 2.81
N LYS A 58 -22.14 15.77 1.83
CA LYS A 58 -22.78 14.93 0.81
C LYS A 58 -21.81 14.42 -0.25
N ILE A 59 -20.85 15.24 -0.67
CA ILE A 59 -19.86 14.85 -1.68
C ILE A 59 -18.90 13.82 -1.10
N PHE A 60 -18.24 14.15 0.02
CA PHE A 60 -17.20 13.30 0.58
C PHE A 60 -17.79 12.14 1.39
N GLY A 61 -18.97 12.32 2.01
CA GLY A 61 -19.63 11.28 2.80
C GLY A 61 -20.40 10.22 2.02
N ARG A 62 -20.46 10.29 0.67
CA ARG A 62 -21.18 9.30 -0.18
C ARG A 62 -20.32 8.66 -1.26
N HIS A 63 -19.01 8.89 -1.20
CA HIS A 63 -18.08 8.64 -2.29
C HIS A 63 -18.44 9.45 -3.57
N VAL A 64 -17.43 9.83 -4.33
CA VAL A 64 -17.61 10.65 -5.54
C VAL A 64 -16.70 10.14 -6.65
N ALA A 65 -17.17 10.20 -7.89
CA ALA A 65 -16.38 9.85 -9.06
C ALA A 65 -16.31 11.05 -10.00
N VAL A 66 -15.09 11.44 -10.38
CA VAL A 66 -14.78 12.45 -11.38
C VAL A 66 -14.35 11.72 -12.65
N LEU A 67 -15.24 11.73 -13.66
CA LEU A 67 -15.06 10.98 -14.90
C LEU A 67 -14.89 11.92 -16.09
N GLY A 68 -13.92 11.61 -16.97
CA GLY A 68 -13.72 12.39 -18.18
C GLY A 68 -12.49 11.94 -18.98
N ASN A 69 -12.50 12.20 -20.28
CA ASN A 69 -11.38 11.84 -21.16
C ASN A 69 -10.08 12.58 -20.79
N THR A 70 -8.95 12.18 -21.36
CA THR A 70 -7.67 12.91 -21.22
C THR A 70 -7.84 14.38 -21.58
N GLY A 71 -7.24 15.27 -20.78
CA GLY A 71 -7.32 16.73 -21.00
C GLY A 71 -8.66 17.38 -20.62
N SER A 72 -9.68 16.62 -20.18
CA SER A 72 -10.99 17.19 -19.79
C SER A 72 -10.99 17.93 -18.45
N GLY A 73 -9.87 17.95 -17.71
CA GLY A 73 -9.76 18.64 -16.43
C GLY A 73 -10.18 17.81 -15.21
N LYS A 74 -10.04 16.48 -15.24
CA LYS A 74 -10.33 15.59 -14.09
C LYS A 74 -9.54 15.98 -12.84
N SER A 75 -8.21 15.96 -12.91
CA SER A 75 -7.32 16.27 -11.79
C SER A 75 -7.53 17.70 -11.29
N CYS A 76 -7.78 18.63 -12.22
CA CYS A 76 -8.17 20.01 -11.89
C CYS A 76 -9.50 20.06 -11.12
N SER A 77 -10.50 19.27 -11.51
CA SER A 77 -11.79 19.19 -10.81
C SER A 77 -11.65 18.56 -9.43
N VAL A 78 -10.82 17.53 -9.29
CA VAL A 78 -10.50 16.87 -8.01
C VAL A 78 -9.81 17.87 -7.07
N ALA A 79 -8.71 18.48 -7.53
CA ALA A 79 -7.97 19.47 -6.75
C ALA A 79 -8.85 20.66 -6.39
N GLY A 80 -9.66 21.16 -7.34
CA GLY A 80 -10.63 22.23 -7.12
C GLY A 80 -11.61 21.88 -6.00
N LEU A 81 -12.27 20.72 -6.07
CA LEU A 81 -13.23 20.29 -5.05
C LEU A 81 -12.63 20.25 -3.65
N ILE A 82 -11.40 19.76 -3.51
CA ILE A 82 -10.68 19.74 -2.23
C ILE A 82 -10.38 21.17 -1.77
N ARG A 83 -9.77 21.98 -2.64
CA ARG A 83 -9.35 23.36 -2.33
C ARG A 83 -10.54 24.23 -1.95
N TRP A 84 -11.58 24.26 -2.77
CA TRP A 84 -12.79 25.05 -2.51
C TRP A 84 -13.47 24.63 -1.20
N SER A 85 -13.45 23.33 -0.87
CA SER A 85 -14.01 22.84 0.39
C SER A 85 -13.18 23.25 1.60
N LEU A 86 -11.85 23.19 1.50
CA LEU A 86 -10.94 23.65 2.56
C LEU A 86 -11.06 25.15 2.78
N ASP A 87 -11.09 25.95 1.71
CA ASP A 87 -11.21 27.40 1.79
C ASP A 87 -12.56 27.82 2.39
N ALA A 88 -13.66 27.16 1.99
CA ALA A 88 -14.98 27.40 2.57
C ALA A 88 -15.05 26.96 4.04
N ALA A 89 -14.43 25.83 4.40
CA ALA A 89 -14.36 25.37 5.78
C ALA A 89 -13.56 26.35 6.65
N GLN A 90 -12.43 26.86 6.14
CA GLN A 90 -11.62 27.87 6.82
C GLN A 90 -12.41 29.17 7.04
N ALA A 91 -13.17 29.62 6.05
CA ALA A 91 -14.01 30.82 6.16
C ALA A 91 -15.18 30.64 7.15
N ALA A 92 -15.66 29.41 7.33
CA ALA A 92 -16.75 29.06 8.25
C ALA A 92 -16.28 28.77 9.69
N LEU A 93 -14.97 28.78 9.97
CA LEU A 93 -14.48 28.59 11.33
C LEU A 93 -14.83 29.82 12.19
N GLU A 94 -15.71 29.62 13.16
CA GLU A 94 -15.95 30.57 14.25
C GLU A 94 -15.04 30.23 15.44
N ASN A 95 -14.49 31.25 16.11
CA ASN A 95 -13.71 31.17 17.37
C ASN A 95 -12.35 30.43 17.31
N GLY A 96 -11.30 31.11 16.85
CA GLY A 96 -9.92 30.87 17.28
C GLY A 96 -9.22 29.58 16.84
N ALA A 97 -9.89 28.66 16.14
CA ALA A 97 -9.25 27.51 15.51
C ALA A 97 -8.41 27.97 14.31
N ALA A 98 -7.13 27.61 14.28
CA ALA A 98 -6.22 28.03 13.20
C ALA A 98 -6.59 27.40 11.86
N GLN A 99 -7.05 26.13 11.86
CA GLN A 99 -7.34 25.37 10.64
C GLN A 99 -8.49 24.36 10.80
N PRO A 100 -9.24 24.05 9.71
CA PRO A 100 -10.18 22.95 9.70
C PRO A 100 -9.50 21.61 9.98
N ASN A 101 -10.10 20.76 10.80
CA ASN A 101 -9.62 19.40 11.09
C ASN A 101 -9.92 18.42 9.93
N ALA A 102 -9.50 18.77 8.71
CA ALA A 102 -9.73 18.01 7.48
C ALA A 102 -8.56 17.05 7.20
N ARG A 103 -8.89 15.90 6.58
CA ARG A 103 -7.92 14.88 6.14
C ARG A 103 -8.25 14.44 4.72
N PHE A 104 -7.44 14.90 3.77
CA PHE A 104 -7.44 14.40 2.39
C PHE A 104 -6.16 13.61 2.16
N ILE A 105 -6.28 12.40 1.62
CA ILE A 105 -5.13 11.56 1.27
C ILE A 105 -5.23 11.30 -0.23
N ILE A 106 -4.28 11.82 -0.99
CA ILE A 106 -4.23 11.70 -2.46
C ILE A 106 -3.18 10.68 -2.85
N LEU A 107 -3.62 9.60 -3.49
CA LEU A 107 -2.76 8.60 -4.11
C LEU A 107 -2.55 9.01 -5.57
N ASP A 108 -1.34 9.48 -5.87
CA ASP A 108 -0.98 10.21 -7.09
C ASP A 108 0.04 9.43 -7.94
N PRO A 109 -0.40 8.42 -8.72
CA PRO A 109 0.46 7.68 -9.64
C PRO A 109 1.05 8.53 -10.77
N ASN A 110 0.46 9.69 -11.09
CA ASN A 110 0.92 10.54 -12.20
C ASN A 110 1.78 11.74 -11.75
N GLY A 111 1.84 12.01 -10.45
CA GLY A 111 2.60 13.12 -9.88
C GLY A 111 2.02 14.51 -10.20
N GLU A 112 0.71 14.61 -10.46
CA GLU A 112 0.06 15.86 -10.88
C GLU A 112 -0.30 16.78 -9.69
N TYR A 113 -0.60 16.20 -8.52
CA TYR A 113 -1.20 16.94 -7.41
C TYR A 113 -0.19 17.74 -6.60
N ALA A 114 1.08 17.30 -6.53
CA ALA A 114 2.12 18.05 -5.82
C ALA A 114 2.23 19.51 -6.34
N LYS A 115 2.13 19.70 -7.65
CA LYS A 115 2.13 21.03 -8.27
C LYS A 115 0.82 21.78 -8.03
N ALA A 116 -0.32 21.08 -8.07
CA ALA A 116 -1.65 21.67 -7.90
C ALA A 116 -1.89 22.24 -6.49
N PHE A 117 -1.10 21.80 -5.51
CA PHE A 117 -1.18 22.25 -4.14
C PHE A 117 0.06 23.04 -3.66
N ALA A 118 1.08 23.25 -4.50
CA ALA A 118 2.35 23.86 -4.08
C ALA A 118 2.24 25.19 -3.28
N ASP A 119 1.17 25.95 -3.48
CA ASP A 119 0.87 27.20 -2.77
C ASP A 119 0.37 27.02 -1.32
N LYS A 120 0.01 25.81 -0.89
CA LYS A 120 -0.48 25.54 0.47
C LYS A 120 0.64 25.26 1.50
N GLY A 121 1.91 25.21 1.06
CA GLY A 121 3.08 25.15 1.94
C GLY A 121 3.03 24.03 2.99
N GLU A 122 3.21 24.38 4.27
CA GLU A 122 3.23 23.45 5.41
C GLU A 122 1.91 22.70 5.65
N ASN A 123 0.81 23.11 5.00
CA ASN A 123 -0.48 22.42 5.09
C ASN A 123 -0.52 21.12 4.26
N ILE A 124 0.59 20.76 3.61
CA ILE A 124 0.74 19.56 2.80
C ILE A 124 1.77 18.62 3.41
N ARG A 125 1.44 17.34 3.35
CA ARG A 125 2.35 16.23 3.66
C ARG A 125 2.66 15.51 2.36
N LEU A 126 3.76 15.88 1.71
CA LEU A 126 4.17 15.31 0.44
C LEU A 126 5.10 14.11 0.68
N PHE A 127 4.65 12.92 0.32
CA PHE A 127 5.40 11.68 0.38
C PHE A 127 5.90 11.29 -1.01
N ARG A 128 7.20 10.96 -1.11
CA ARG A 128 7.88 10.54 -2.35
C ARG A 128 8.82 9.38 -2.10
N VAL A 129 9.10 8.61 -3.15
CA VAL A 129 10.26 7.70 -3.17
C VAL A 129 11.52 8.48 -3.58
N PRO A 130 12.73 8.03 -3.18
CA PRO A 130 13.97 8.71 -3.52
C PRO A 130 14.17 8.94 -5.03
N PRO A 131 14.85 10.03 -5.42
CA PRO A 131 15.43 11.06 -4.55
C PRO A 131 14.39 12.01 -3.94
N ILE A 132 14.58 12.42 -2.68
CA ILE A 132 13.72 13.38 -1.97
C ILE A 132 14.48 14.68 -1.67
N ASP A 133 13.79 15.81 -1.78
CA ASP A 133 14.31 17.13 -1.38
C ASP A 133 13.74 17.55 -0.03
N LEU A 134 14.49 17.25 1.04
CA LEU A 134 14.11 17.60 2.41
C LEU A 134 13.93 19.12 2.60
N ASN A 135 14.62 19.96 1.82
CA ASN A 135 14.51 21.41 1.91
C ASN A 135 13.16 21.92 1.40
N ARG A 136 12.47 21.13 0.59
CA ARG A 136 11.10 21.41 0.11
C ARG A 136 10.02 20.79 0.99
N GLY A 137 10.40 20.24 2.14
CA GLY A 137 9.46 19.55 3.04
C GLY A 137 8.98 18.20 2.51
N GLU A 138 9.69 17.61 1.54
CA GLU A 138 9.39 16.28 1.02
C GLU A 138 9.72 15.22 2.07
N ARG A 139 8.82 14.23 2.21
CA ARG A 139 8.95 13.13 3.16
C ARG A 139 9.19 11.84 2.40
N ALA A 140 10.04 10.97 2.92
CA ALA A 140 10.17 9.61 2.39
C ALA A 140 8.84 8.86 2.55
N LEU A 141 8.36 8.25 1.47
CA LEU A 141 7.24 7.30 1.54
C LEU A 141 7.73 6.05 2.28
N ARG A 142 7.24 5.86 3.51
CA ARG A 142 7.51 4.68 4.34
C ARG A 142 6.21 3.94 4.57
N LEU A 143 6.18 2.65 4.25
CA LEU A 143 5.05 1.76 4.43
C LEU A 143 5.53 0.45 5.04
N PRO A 144 5.66 0.40 6.38
CA PRO A 144 6.39 -0.67 7.06
C PRO A 144 5.87 -2.05 6.68
N ALA A 145 6.76 -2.92 6.19
CA ALA A 145 6.35 -4.21 5.66
C ALA A 145 5.72 -5.16 6.71
N TRP A 146 5.98 -4.91 7.99
CA TRP A 146 5.36 -5.64 9.09
C TRP A 146 3.86 -5.36 9.25
N LEU A 147 3.35 -4.26 8.70
CA LEU A 147 1.92 -3.95 8.60
C LEU A 147 1.22 -4.67 7.44
N TRP A 148 1.98 -5.29 6.53
CA TRP A 148 1.42 -5.93 5.35
C TRP A 148 0.86 -7.31 5.73
N ASN A 149 -0.26 -7.65 5.12
CA ASN A 149 -0.94 -8.93 5.30
C ASN A 149 -0.38 -9.98 4.32
N GLY A 150 -0.73 -11.25 4.52
CA GLY A 150 -0.26 -12.36 3.70
C GLY A 150 -0.66 -12.23 2.23
N HIS A 151 -1.82 -11.62 1.94
CA HIS A 151 -2.27 -11.40 0.58
C HIS A 151 -1.43 -10.34 -0.15
N GLU A 152 -1.06 -9.26 0.53
CA GLU A 152 -0.18 -8.20 0.03
C GLU A 152 1.24 -8.72 -0.19
N TRP A 153 1.76 -9.51 0.75
CA TRP A 153 3.05 -10.20 0.58
C TRP A 153 3.05 -11.17 -0.59
N THR A 154 1.96 -11.92 -0.78
CA THR A 154 1.80 -12.82 -1.94
C THR A 154 1.78 -12.02 -3.25
N ALA A 155 1.05 -10.91 -3.29
CA ALA A 155 0.91 -10.07 -4.48
C ALA A 155 2.24 -9.39 -4.86
N VAL A 156 2.94 -8.78 -3.90
CA VAL A 156 4.19 -8.04 -4.18
C VAL A 156 5.35 -8.95 -4.59
N SER A 157 5.39 -10.16 -4.03
CA SER A 157 6.45 -11.14 -4.33
C SER A 157 6.12 -12.02 -5.53
N PHE A 158 4.91 -11.88 -6.09
CA PHE A 158 4.34 -12.76 -7.11
C PHE A 158 4.50 -14.24 -6.70
N ALA A 159 4.17 -14.55 -5.45
CA ALA A 159 4.29 -15.91 -4.92
C ALA A 159 3.19 -16.79 -5.52
N ARG A 160 3.61 -17.84 -6.24
CA ARG A 160 2.69 -18.74 -6.93
C ARG A 160 1.84 -19.56 -5.93
N PRO A 161 0.60 -19.91 -6.29
CA PRO A 161 -0.16 -20.95 -5.60
C PRO A 161 0.60 -22.28 -5.59
N GLY A 162 0.23 -23.16 -4.67
CA GLY A 162 0.95 -24.42 -4.45
C GLY A 162 1.95 -24.24 -3.34
N ALA A 163 3.26 -24.35 -3.62
CA ALA A 163 4.26 -24.42 -2.56
C ALA A 163 4.85 -23.06 -2.12
N GLN A 164 4.95 -22.07 -3.03
CA GLN A 164 5.54 -20.76 -2.70
C GLN A 164 4.71 -19.99 -1.68
N ARG A 165 3.38 -19.90 -1.88
CA ARG A 165 2.51 -19.13 -0.99
C ARG A 165 2.44 -19.71 0.44
N PRO A 166 2.16 -20.99 0.69
CA PRO A 166 2.12 -21.54 2.06
C PRO A 166 3.44 -21.34 2.80
N LEU A 167 4.57 -21.54 2.12
CA LEU A 167 5.89 -21.33 2.71
C LEU A 167 6.16 -19.86 3.03
N LEU A 168 5.74 -18.93 2.17
CA LEU A 168 5.79 -17.49 2.45
C LEU A 168 4.98 -17.13 3.70
N LEU A 169 3.74 -17.61 3.79
CA LEU A 169 2.87 -17.33 4.94
C LEU A 169 3.39 -17.99 6.23
N GLN A 170 4.00 -19.17 6.12
CA GLN A 170 4.70 -19.81 7.23
C GLN A 170 5.91 -19.00 7.68
N ALA A 171 6.80 -18.60 6.76
CA ALA A 171 7.96 -17.78 7.05
C ALA A 171 7.59 -16.47 7.75
N LEU A 172 6.56 -15.77 7.25
CA LEU A 172 6.05 -14.54 7.86
C LEU A 172 5.54 -14.77 9.29
N ARG A 173 4.81 -15.87 9.53
CA ARG A 173 4.35 -16.24 10.88
C ARG A 173 5.52 -16.55 11.81
N GLU A 174 6.49 -17.34 11.36
CA GLU A 174 7.68 -17.71 12.16
C GLU A 174 8.49 -16.47 12.55
N LEU A 175 8.75 -15.56 11.60
CA LEU A 175 9.49 -14.32 11.85
C LEU A 175 8.74 -13.36 12.77
N LYS A 176 7.44 -13.16 12.57
CA LYS A 176 6.61 -12.32 13.46
C LYS A 176 6.49 -12.90 14.86
N ASN A 177 6.35 -14.22 14.98
CA ASN A 177 6.38 -14.90 16.27
C ASN A 177 7.72 -14.70 16.97
N GLY A 178 8.82 -14.61 16.21
CA GLY A 178 10.17 -14.28 16.67
C GLY A 178 10.28 -13.02 17.52
N GLN A 179 9.36 -12.07 17.37
CA GLN A 179 9.47 -10.72 17.95
C GLN A 179 8.34 -10.36 18.93
N LEU A 180 7.53 -11.32 19.41
CA LEU A 180 6.49 -11.04 20.39
C LEU A 180 7.08 -10.42 21.66
N ALA A 181 6.64 -9.21 22.00
CA ALA A 181 6.96 -8.53 23.26
C ALA A 181 6.59 -9.43 24.45
N GLY A 182 7.57 -9.71 25.32
CA GLY A 182 7.45 -10.66 26.44
C GLY A 182 7.96 -12.07 26.16
N THR A 183 8.42 -12.35 24.93
CA THR A 183 9.18 -13.57 24.63
C THR A 183 10.55 -13.46 25.30
N PRO A 184 10.91 -14.39 26.21
CA PRO A 184 12.23 -14.37 26.84
C PRO A 184 13.32 -14.35 25.77
N ARG A 185 14.36 -13.55 25.97
CA ARG A 185 15.39 -13.29 24.94
C ARG A 185 16.08 -14.59 24.49
N GLN A 186 16.27 -15.53 25.41
CA GLN A 186 16.77 -16.87 25.15
C GLN A 186 15.89 -17.68 24.16
N THR A 187 14.57 -17.45 24.11
CA THR A 187 13.66 -18.10 23.16
C THR A 187 13.84 -17.55 21.74
N ILE A 188 14.14 -16.26 21.60
CA ILE A 188 14.49 -15.64 20.31
C ILE A 188 15.81 -16.25 19.81
N VAL A 189 16.81 -16.28 20.68
CA VAL A 189 18.13 -16.86 20.39
C VAL A 189 18.02 -18.34 20.02
N ARG A 190 17.19 -19.12 20.74
CA ARG A 190 16.92 -20.53 20.45
C ARG A 190 16.47 -20.74 19.01
N ARG A 191 15.60 -19.87 18.48
CA ARG A 191 15.10 -19.96 17.09
C ARG A 191 16.18 -19.65 16.06
N HIS A 192 17.08 -18.72 16.37
CA HIS A 192 18.25 -18.42 15.53
C HIS A 192 19.20 -19.62 15.48
N LEU A 193 19.55 -20.19 16.63
CA LEU A 193 20.41 -21.38 16.70
C LEU A 193 19.76 -22.62 16.07
N TYR A 194 18.45 -22.81 16.26
CA TYR A 194 17.69 -23.87 15.58
C TYR A 194 17.77 -23.73 14.05
N SER A 195 17.78 -22.48 13.56
CA SER A 195 17.93 -22.20 12.14
C SER A 195 19.31 -22.61 11.60
N TYR A 196 20.38 -22.30 12.34
CA TYR A 196 21.72 -22.77 11.98
C TYR A 196 21.87 -24.28 12.06
N ARG A 197 21.30 -24.91 13.09
CA ARG A 197 21.34 -26.37 13.24
C ARG A 197 20.69 -27.08 12.06
N ILE A 198 19.56 -26.55 11.58
CA ILE A 198 18.92 -27.03 10.34
C ILE A 198 19.84 -26.88 9.12
N MET A 199 20.54 -25.76 8.97
CA MET A 199 21.49 -25.58 7.85
C MET A 199 22.61 -26.62 7.89
N ILE A 200 23.15 -26.87 9.08
CA ILE A 200 24.19 -27.89 9.28
C ILE A 200 23.66 -29.29 8.95
N ASP A 201 22.42 -29.62 9.36
CA ASP A 201 21.78 -30.88 8.98
C ASP A 201 21.58 -31.04 7.48
N ALA A 202 21.16 -29.98 6.79
CA ALA A 202 21.03 -29.99 5.34
C ALA A 202 22.38 -30.25 4.66
N MET A 203 23.45 -29.59 5.13
CA MET A 203 24.81 -29.81 4.63
C MET A 203 25.27 -31.26 4.87
N LEU A 204 25.01 -31.81 6.06
CA LEU A 204 25.30 -33.21 6.39
C LEU A 204 24.52 -34.18 5.50
N ALA A 205 23.25 -33.91 5.22
CA ALA A 205 22.38 -34.72 4.37
C ALA A 205 22.77 -34.67 2.88
N GLU A 206 23.17 -33.50 2.37
CA GLU A 206 23.73 -33.35 1.01
C GLU A 206 25.10 -34.04 0.85
N GLY A 207 25.80 -34.25 1.98
CA GLY A 207 27.05 -35.01 2.05
C GLY A 207 28.30 -34.16 1.91
N ALA A 208 29.47 -34.81 2.05
CA ALA A 208 30.76 -34.13 2.22
C ALA A 208 31.17 -33.18 1.08
N ALA A 209 30.52 -33.20 -0.08
CA ALA A 209 30.80 -32.24 -1.14
C ALA A 209 30.55 -30.77 -0.72
N THR A 210 29.64 -30.51 0.22
CA THR A 210 29.25 -29.16 0.66
C THR A 210 30.24 -28.51 1.62
N TYR A 211 31.00 -29.30 2.39
CA TYR A 211 31.96 -28.80 3.39
C TYR A 211 33.40 -29.34 3.20
N ALA A 212 33.59 -30.40 2.42
CA ALA A 212 34.91 -30.97 2.12
C ALA A 212 35.28 -30.90 0.62
N GLY A 213 34.36 -30.45 -0.24
CA GLY A 213 34.48 -30.48 -1.70
C GLY A 213 35.33 -29.36 -2.30
N SER A 214 34.75 -28.60 -3.24
CA SER A 214 35.49 -27.56 -3.97
C SER A 214 36.07 -26.48 -3.03
N ALA A 215 37.09 -25.75 -3.47
CA ALA A 215 37.61 -24.61 -2.70
C ALA A 215 36.52 -23.58 -2.37
N SER A 216 35.55 -23.37 -3.27
CA SER A 216 34.39 -22.50 -3.03
C SER A 216 33.48 -23.04 -1.93
N ASN A 217 33.26 -24.35 -1.88
CA ASN A 217 32.38 -24.97 -0.87
C ASN A 217 33.04 -24.92 0.51
N ARG A 218 34.33 -25.22 0.59
CA ARG A 218 35.12 -25.11 1.83
C ARG A 218 35.13 -23.68 2.36
N ARG A 219 35.30 -22.69 1.47
CA ARG A 219 35.25 -21.28 1.85
C ARG A 219 33.87 -20.87 2.38
N ARG A 220 32.79 -21.22 1.68
CA ARG A 220 31.42 -20.94 2.15
C ARG A 220 31.11 -21.61 3.48
N CYS A 221 31.59 -22.83 3.69
CA CYS A 221 31.45 -23.53 4.96
C CYS A 221 32.20 -22.80 6.08
N GLY A 222 33.45 -22.40 5.85
CA GLY A 222 34.23 -21.64 6.84
C GLY A 222 33.60 -20.28 7.17
N GLU A 223 33.18 -19.52 6.15
CA GLU A 223 32.48 -18.24 6.33
C GLU A 223 31.16 -18.41 7.10
N LEU A 224 30.42 -19.51 6.86
CA LEU A 224 29.22 -19.83 7.63
C LEU A 224 29.56 -20.10 9.11
N LEU A 225 30.58 -20.89 9.40
CA LEU A 225 30.99 -21.18 10.78
C LEU A 225 31.45 -19.92 11.51
N ASP A 226 32.23 -19.06 10.84
CA ASP A 226 32.63 -17.75 11.37
C ASP A 226 31.42 -16.88 11.73
N ASN A 227 30.41 -16.83 10.85
CA ASN A 227 29.18 -16.09 11.11
C ASN A 227 28.40 -16.66 12.29
N ILE A 228 28.28 -17.99 12.39
CA ILE A 228 27.57 -18.63 13.52
C ILE A 228 28.27 -18.32 14.84
N ALA A 229 29.59 -18.43 14.87
CA ALA A 229 30.40 -18.11 16.05
C ALA A 229 30.22 -16.66 16.50
N SER A 230 30.36 -15.72 15.56
CA SER A 230 30.16 -14.29 15.81
C SER A 230 28.74 -13.99 16.30
N ASP A 231 27.72 -14.58 15.67
CA ASP A 231 26.33 -14.40 16.09
C ASP A 231 26.09 -14.95 17.49
N CYS A 232 26.63 -16.13 17.82
CA CYS A 232 26.51 -16.69 19.17
C CYS A 232 27.17 -15.78 20.21
N SER A 233 28.35 -15.24 19.92
CA SER A 233 29.05 -14.28 20.78
C SER A 233 28.21 -13.01 21.00
N ASN A 234 27.71 -12.39 19.92
CA ASN A 234 26.88 -11.19 19.99
C ASN A 234 25.55 -11.43 20.72
N MET A 235 24.93 -12.60 20.52
CA MET A 235 23.67 -12.95 21.19
C MET A 235 23.87 -13.24 22.68
N ALA A 236 25.05 -13.73 23.09
CA ALA A 236 25.39 -13.96 24.48
C ALA A 236 25.28 -12.68 25.31
N GLU A 237 25.64 -11.53 24.76
CA GLU A 237 25.50 -10.22 25.42
C GLU A 237 24.03 -9.85 25.73
N SER A 238 23.07 -10.53 25.11
CA SER A 238 21.64 -10.22 25.25
C SER A 238 20.87 -11.20 26.16
N VAL A 239 21.52 -12.25 26.68
CA VAL A 239 20.90 -13.24 27.56
C VAL A 239 21.72 -13.41 28.85
N ASP A 240 21.12 -13.96 29.91
CA ASP A 240 21.76 -14.10 31.21
C ASP A 240 21.93 -15.58 31.63
N GLY A 241 22.90 -15.82 32.52
CA GLY A 241 23.03 -17.08 33.26
C GLY A 241 23.50 -18.26 32.41
N GLU A 242 22.79 -19.39 32.53
CA GLU A 242 23.14 -20.64 31.82
C GLU A 242 23.06 -20.49 30.30
N HIS A 243 22.18 -19.63 29.80
CA HIS A 243 22.04 -19.36 28.36
C HIS A 243 23.24 -18.59 27.80
N GLN A 244 23.73 -17.59 28.53
CA GLN A 244 24.92 -16.84 28.14
C GLN A 244 26.13 -17.77 28.05
N THR A 245 26.34 -18.57 29.10
CA THR A 245 27.45 -19.53 29.18
C THR A 245 27.39 -20.53 28.02
N ALA A 246 26.20 -21.07 27.73
CA ALA A 246 26.02 -22.01 26.62
C ALA A 246 26.34 -21.38 25.25
N LEU A 247 25.99 -20.11 25.01
CA LEU A 247 26.30 -19.43 23.75
C LEU A 247 27.79 -19.13 23.60
N GLU A 248 28.45 -18.71 24.68
CA GLU A 248 29.91 -18.50 24.70
C GLU A 248 30.66 -19.81 24.44
N GLU A 249 30.21 -20.92 25.03
CA GLU A 249 30.75 -22.26 24.76
C GLU A 249 30.54 -22.69 23.31
N ILE A 250 29.33 -22.50 22.75
CA ILE A 250 29.04 -22.83 21.35
C ILE A 250 29.91 -22.00 20.40
N SER A 251 30.01 -20.69 20.65
CA SER A 251 30.86 -19.79 19.88
C SER A 251 32.31 -20.29 19.88
N SER A 252 32.87 -20.57 21.06
CA SER A 252 34.24 -21.07 21.21
C SER A 252 34.49 -22.41 20.50
N ILE A 253 33.55 -23.35 20.56
CA ILE A 253 33.64 -24.64 19.87
C ILE A 253 33.70 -24.43 18.35
N ILE A 254 32.81 -23.59 17.82
CA ILE A 254 32.68 -23.36 16.38
C ILE A 254 33.90 -22.59 15.84
N GLU A 255 34.38 -21.58 16.56
CA GLU A 255 35.62 -20.86 16.22
C GLU A 255 36.82 -21.80 16.18
N THR A 256 36.96 -22.66 17.20
CA THR A 256 38.06 -23.64 17.26
C THR A 256 38.03 -24.57 16.05
N ILE A 257 36.85 -25.04 15.64
CA ILE A 257 36.69 -25.90 14.46
C ILE A 257 37.05 -25.14 13.19
N ALA A 258 36.52 -23.92 13.00
CA ALA A 258 36.79 -23.09 11.84
C ALA A 258 38.29 -22.79 11.70
N ASP A 259 38.93 -22.36 12.77
CA ASP A 259 40.35 -22.01 12.80
C ASP A 259 41.28 -23.22 12.63
N SER A 260 40.90 -24.40 13.15
CA SER A 260 41.66 -25.64 12.92
C SER A 260 41.75 -26.01 11.44
N ARG A 261 40.79 -25.55 10.63
CA ARG A 261 40.74 -25.74 9.18
C ARG A 261 41.23 -24.53 8.41
N ARG A 262 41.50 -23.39 9.05
CA ARG A 262 41.94 -22.16 8.39
C ARG A 262 43.44 -22.23 8.04
N SER A 263 43.78 -21.76 6.85
CA SER A 263 45.15 -21.63 6.36
C SER A 263 45.26 -20.32 5.55
N GLY A 264 45.55 -19.22 6.25
CA GLY A 264 45.45 -17.87 5.69
C GLY A 264 44.00 -17.52 5.33
N ASP A 265 43.78 -17.06 4.10
CA ASP A 265 42.45 -16.70 3.58
C ASP A 265 41.63 -17.90 3.05
N TRP A 266 42.11 -19.13 3.30
CA TRP A 266 41.53 -20.36 2.76
C TRP A 266 41.18 -21.35 3.86
N PHE A 267 40.20 -22.21 3.56
CA PHE A 267 39.83 -23.32 4.45
C PHE A 267 40.18 -24.68 3.82
N ASN A 268 40.79 -25.54 4.65
CA ASN A 268 40.97 -26.96 4.39
C ASN A 268 39.64 -27.70 4.45
N SER A 269 39.61 -28.96 4.01
CA SER A 269 38.38 -29.76 4.04
C SER A 269 37.91 -29.98 5.47
N PHE A 270 36.65 -29.65 5.73
CA PHE A 270 35.97 -29.98 6.99
C PHE A 270 35.59 -31.46 6.98
N SER A 271 35.66 -32.10 8.14
CA SER A 271 35.24 -33.49 8.31
C SER A 271 33.75 -33.60 8.65
N VAL A 272 33.17 -34.79 8.46
CA VAL A 272 31.81 -35.07 8.97
C VAL A 272 31.74 -34.85 10.48
N GLN A 273 32.79 -35.24 11.21
CA GLN A 273 32.89 -35.09 12.66
C GLN A 273 32.90 -33.61 13.09
N ASP A 274 33.52 -32.74 12.30
CA ASP A 274 33.52 -31.28 12.54
C ASP A 274 32.07 -30.77 12.46
N MET A 275 31.35 -31.13 11.39
CA MET A 275 29.97 -30.68 11.17
C MET A 275 29.00 -31.29 12.19
N GLU A 276 29.20 -32.54 12.59
CA GLU A 276 28.42 -33.17 13.67
C GLU A 276 28.66 -32.53 15.03
N ALA A 277 29.89 -32.08 15.31
CA ALA A 277 30.20 -31.33 16.53
C ALA A 277 29.49 -29.98 16.55
N VAL A 278 29.49 -29.24 15.42
CA VAL A 278 28.74 -27.98 15.28
C VAL A 278 27.24 -28.23 15.47
N ARG A 279 26.66 -29.25 14.80
CA ARG A 279 25.26 -29.65 14.98
C ARG A 279 24.94 -29.93 16.45
N SER A 280 25.79 -30.70 17.12
CA SER A 280 25.59 -31.09 18.53
C SER A 280 25.66 -29.88 19.47
N ALA A 281 26.59 -28.95 19.22
CA ALA A 281 26.70 -27.72 20.00
C ALA A 281 25.46 -26.84 19.83
N LEU A 282 24.95 -26.67 18.61
CA LEU A 282 23.73 -25.90 18.38
C LEU A 282 22.49 -26.60 18.98
N GLN A 283 22.42 -27.93 18.91
CA GLN A 283 21.31 -28.70 19.46
C GLN A 283 21.23 -28.61 20.99
N SER A 284 22.37 -28.52 21.70
CA SER A 284 22.35 -28.41 23.17
C SER A 284 21.63 -27.15 23.64
N PHE A 285 21.79 -26.01 22.96
CA PHE A 285 21.06 -24.79 23.28
C PHE A 285 19.57 -24.88 22.92
N VAL A 286 19.25 -25.55 21.80
CA VAL A 286 17.86 -25.77 21.38
C VAL A 286 17.08 -26.58 22.42
N ASP A 287 17.74 -27.55 23.04
CA ASP A 287 17.18 -28.41 24.08
C ASP A 287 17.17 -27.75 25.46
N LEU A 288 18.11 -26.83 25.73
CA LEU A 288 18.20 -26.08 26.98
C LEU A 288 17.00 -25.14 27.20
N VAL A 289 16.52 -24.52 26.13
CA VAL A 289 15.43 -23.54 26.20
C VAL A 289 14.09 -24.24 25.89
N GLU A 290 13.23 -24.37 26.91
CA GLU A 290 11.87 -24.87 26.73
C GLU A 290 11.12 -24.06 25.66
N ASP A 291 10.35 -24.75 24.82
CA ASP A 291 9.44 -24.13 23.85
C ASP A 291 8.19 -23.60 24.57
N ALA A 292 8.41 -22.67 25.49
CA ALA A 292 7.37 -22.09 26.33
C ALA A 292 6.60 -21.00 25.56
N PHE A 293 5.93 -21.37 24.47
CA PHE A 293 4.74 -20.65 24.02
C PHE A 293 3.70 -21.61 23.47
N ALA A 294 2.59 -21.71 24.20
CA ALA A 294 1.32 -22.12 23.65
C ALA A 294 1.09 -21.35 22.34
N ILE A 295 0.67 -22.09 21.31
CA ILE A 295 0.27 -21.59 20.00
C ILE A 295 -0.84 -20.55 20.21
N ALA A 296 -0.49 -19.30 20.50
CA ALA A 296 -1.30 -18.20 20.05
C ALA A 296 -1.29 -18.37 18.53
N HIS A 297 -2.43 -18.68 17.94
CA HIS A 297 -2.61 -18.78 16.50
C HIS A 297 -2.40 -17.41 15.85
N LEU A 298 -1.16 -16.93 15.88
CA LEU A 298 -0.73 -15.73 15.22
C LEU A 298 -0.74 -16.02 13.74
N THR A 299 -1.53 -15.22 13.05
CA THR A 299 -1.60 -15.24 11.61
C THR A 299 -0.49 -14.35 11.06
N GLU A 300 -0.11 -14.61 9.82
CA GLU A 300 0.78 -13.80 9.01
C GLU A 300 0.31 -12.33 8.92
N ASP A 301 -0.96 -12.07 9.20
CA ASP A 301 -1.61 -10.75 9.13
C ASP A 301 -1.46 -9.95 10.43
N ALA A 302 -0.90 -10.55 11.49
CA ALA A 302 -0.68 -9.85 12.75
C ALA A 302 0.27 -8.66 12.53
N PRO A 303 -0.07 -7.43 12.99
CA PRO A 303 0.76 -6.24 12.82
C PRO A 303 1.91 -6.21 13.83
N ILE A 304 2.76 -7.24 13.79
CA ILE A 304 3.92 -7.41 14.68
C ILE A 304 5.18 -7.08 13.88
N PRO A 305 6.03 -6.15 14.36
CA PRO A 305 7.33 -5.88 13.77
C PRO A 305 8.12 -7.16 13.53
N PHE A 306 8.82 -7.23 12.41
CA PHE A 306 9.83 -8.24 12.13
C PHE A 306 10.88 -7.65 11.20
N ASP A 307 12.10 -8.20 11.25
CA ASP A 307 13.12 -7.81 10.28
C ASP A 307 12.82 -8.45 8.92
N VAL A 308 12.46 -7.60 7.97
CA VAL A 308 12.11 -7.99 6.61
C VAL A 308 13.33 -8.54 5.86
N HIS A 309 14.54 -8.11 6.22
CA HIS A 309 15.78 -8.56 5.58
C HIS A 309 16.06 -10.05 5.83
N MET A 310 15.50 -10.60 6.91
CA MET A 310 15.61 -12.02 7.24
C MET A 310 14.67 -12.92 6.43
N LEU A 311 13.65 -12.35 5.77
CA LEU A 311 12.62 -13.13 5.07
C LEU A 311 13.16 -14.05 3.96
N PRO A 312 14.05 -13.59 3.05
CA PRO A 312 14.58 -14.44 1.98
C PRO A 312 15.38 -15.63 2.48
N GLU A 313 16.28 -15.41 3.45
CA GLU A 313 17.13 -16.47 4.01
C GLU A 313 16.30 -17.47 4.80
N HIS A 314 15.32 -16.98 5.55
CA HIS A 314 14.39 -17.82 6.29
C HIS A 314 13.52 -18.69 5.37
N LEU A 315 13.08 -18.16 4.23
CA LEU A 315 12.39 -18.92 3.19
C LEU A 315 13.25 -20.05 2.62
N GLU A 316 14.52 -19.76 2.28
CA GLU A 316 15.47 -20.75 1.78
C GLU A 316 15.71 -21.87 2.78
N ARG A 317 15.77 -21.52 4.07
CA ARG A 317 15.91 -22.47 5.17
C ARG A 317 14.70 -23.42 5.30
N ILE A 318 13.47 -22.91 5.28
CA ILE A 318 12.28 -23.77 5.35
C ILE A 318 12.23 -24.69 4.11
N ALA A 319 12.58 -24.17 2.93
CA ALA A 319 12.59 -24.97 1.72
C ALA A 319 13.67 -26.08 1.74
N ALA A 320 14.82 -25.83 2.36
CA ALA A 320 15.87 -26.84 2.53
C ALA A 320 15.40 -28.03 3.38
N THR A 321 14.54 -27.80 4.37
CA THR A 321 13.97 -28.88 5.20
C THR A 321 12.92 -29.74 4.50
N GLU A 322 12.24 -29.22 3.48
CA GLU A 322 11.16 -29.92 2.77
C GLU A 322 11.62 -30.65 1.49
N GLY A 323 12.90 -30.59 1.12
CA GLY A 323 13.53 -31.39 0.05
C GLY A 323 13.92 -30.61 -1.22
N GLY A 324 14.91 -31.14 -1.97
CA GLY A 324 15.66 -30.40 -2.99
C GLY A 324 14.89 -29.87 -4.21
N ALA A 325 13.78 -30.51 -4.62
CA ALA A 325 12.96 -30.01 -5.73
C ALA A 325 12.22 -28.72 -5.36
N LEU A 326 11.82 -28.57 -4.09
CA LEU A 326 11.12 -27.40 -3.59
C LEU A 326 12.06 -26.21 -3.37
N ALA A 327 13.30 -26.48 -2.96
CA ALA A 327 14.35 -25.49 -2.80
C ALA A 327 14.59 -24.65 -4.07
N GLY A 328 14.57 -25.29 -5.25
CA GLY A 328 14.70 -24.60 -6.54
C GLY A 328 13.56 -23.63 -6.84
N PHE A 329 12.32 -23.95 -6.44
CA PHE A 329 11.19 -23.04 -6.64
C PHE A 329 11.20 -21.87 -5.65
N ILE A 330 11.61 -22.10 -4.41
CA ILE A 330 11.64 -21.08 -3.36
C ILE A 330 12.81 -20.12 -3.52
N SER A 331 13.95 -20.57 -4.02
CA SER A 331 15.08 -19.67 -4.32
C SER A 331 14.69 -18.56 -5.30
N THR A 332 13.83 -18.84 -6.28
CA THR A 332 13.30 -17.81 -7.19
C THR A 332 12.46 -16.77 -6.49
N LEU A 333 11.69 -17.16 -5.46
CA LEU A 333 10.90 -16.25 -4.63
C LEU A 333 11.82 -15.39 -3.76
N GLY A 334 12.80 -16.00 -3.09
CA GLY A 334 13.81 -15.31 -2.30
C GLY A 334 14.59 -14.28 -3.12
N MET A 335 14.97 -14.61 -4.36
CA MET A 335 15.61 -13.66 -5.29
C MET A 335 14.71 -12.46 -5.64
N ARG A 336 13.40 -12.67 -5.88
CA ARG A 336 12.47 -11.57 -6.15
C ARG A 336 12.32 -10.64 -4.95
N ILE A 337 12.20 -11.20 -3.74
CA ILE A 337 12.12 -10.41 -2.50
C ILE A 337 13.41 -9.62 -2.28
N ARG A 338 14.59 -10.25 -2.42
CA ARG A 338 15.90 -9.56 -2.32
C ARG A 338 16.03 -8.43 -3.36
N GLY A 339 15.64 -8.68 -4.61
CA GLY A 339 15.67 -7.69 -5.67
C GLY A 339 14.78 -6.48 -5.38
N MET A 340 13.55 -6.72 -4.89
CA MET A 340 12.63 -5.67 -4.46
C MET A 340 13.20 -4.83 -3.31
N MET A 341 13.80 -5.48 -2.31
CA MET A 341 14.39 -4.78 -1.16
C MET A 341 15.66 -4.00 -1.51
N SER A 342 16.39 -4.43 -2.54
CA SER A 342 17.59 -3.75 -3.02
C SER A 342 17.29 -2.57 -3.95
N ASP A 343 16.07 -2.46 -4.49
CA ASP A 343 15.68 -1.30 -5.31
C ASP A 343 15.56 -0.07 -4.39
N PRO A 344 16.31 1.02 -4.60
CA PRO A 344 16.29 2.19 -3.73
C PRO A 344 14.92 2.88 -3.63
N ARG A 345 14.04 2.68 -4.63
CA ARG A 345 12.69 3.24 -4.66
C ARG A 345 11.68 2.39 -3.88
N LEU A 346 11.94 1.09 -3.72
CA LEU A 346 11.03 0.15 -3.05
C LEU A 346 11.54 -0.28 -1.67
N GLY A 347 12.86 -0.49 -1.57
CA GLY A 347 13.55 -0.82 -0.34
C GLY A 347 13.29 0.18 0.77
N GLN A 348 13.18 1.48 0.48
CA GLN A 348 12.81 2.48 1.50
C GLN A 348 11.31 2.52 1.83
N VAL A 349 10.46 2.08 0.90
CA VAL A 349 9.02 1.97 1.16
C VAL A 349 8.78 0.81 2.12
N ILE A 350 9.46 -0.31 1.91
CA ILE A 350 9.27 -1.57 2.63
C ILE A 350 10.14 -1.63 3.90
N GLY A 351 11.42 -1.30 3.74
CA GLY A 351 12.42 -1.20 4.79
C GLY A 351 12.31 0.15 5.51
N SER A 352 11.95 0.09 6.78
CA SER A 352 11.77 1.27 7.62
C SER A 352 13.04 1.51 8.43
N ASP A 353 14.10 2.08 7.83
CA ASP A 353 15.30 2.51 8.57
C ASP A 353 15.36 4.05 8.67
N PRO A 354 15.39 4.64 9.89
CA PRO A 354 15.17 3.99 11.19
C PRO A 354 13.74 3.49 11.32
N ALA A 355 13.56 2.51 12.20
CA ALA A 355 12.25 1.90 12.50
C ALA A 355 11.22 2.97 12.85
N ILE A 356 10.03 2.86 12.26
CA ILE A 356 8.90 3.75 12.54
C ILE A 356 7.85 3.00 13.34
N THR A 357 7.35 3.62 14.41
CA THR A 357 6.26 3.08 15.20
C THR A 357 4.92 3.24 14.47
N PHE A 358 3.92 2.45 14.85
CA PHE A 358 2.60 2.53 14.23
C PHE A 358 1.96 3.91 14.42
N ASP A 359 2.07 4.47 15.62
CA ASP A 359 1.57 5.79 15.99
C ASP A 359 2.22 6.90 15.16
N ALA A 360 3.56 6.93 15.08
CA ALA A 360 4.28 7.90 14.28
C ALA A 360 3.91 7.80 12.79
N TRP A 361 3.72 6.58 12.27
CA TRP A 361 3.26 6.37 10.90
C TRP A 361 1.85 6.92 10.68
N LEU A 362 0.90 6.65 11.59
CA LEU A 362 -0.47 7.17 11.52
C LEU A 362 -0.51 8.69 11.58
N ASP A 363 0.23 9.29 12.51
CA ASP A 363 0.30 10.75 12.66
C ASP A 363 0.86 11.39 11.39
N ALA A 364 1.95 10.83 10.84
CA ALA A 364 2.54 11.33 9.61
C ALA A 364 1.57 11.17 8.41
N PHE A 365 1.03 9.96 8.19
CA PHE A 365 0.30 9.60 6.97
C PHE A 365 -1.19 9.98 7.01
N VAL A 366 -1.93 9.56 8.04
CA VAL A 366 -3.36 9.87 8.18
C VAL A 366 -3.54 11.32 8.61
N GLY A 367 -2.74 11.77 9.56
CA GLY A 367 -2.67 13.18 9.98
C GLY A 367 -2.94 13.36 11.45
N SER A 368 -2.19 14.29 12.05
CA SER A 368 -2.25 14.60 13.46
C SER A 368 -3.58 15.28 13.85
N ASN A 369 -3.81 15.40 15.15
CA ASN A 369 -4.99 16.08 15.68
C ASN A 369 -5.05 17.55 15.22
N ALA A 370 -6.27 18.05 14.98
CA ALA A 370 -6.54 19.41 14.52
C ALA A 370 -5.76 19.82 13.25
N SER A 371 -5.35 18.85 12.42
CA SER A 371 -4.55 19.08 11.21
C SER A 371 -3.24 19.83 11.46
N SER A 372 -2.62 19.66 12.64
CA SER A 372 -1.39 20.38 13.02
C SER A 372 -0.20 20.11 12.09
N ASN A 373 -0.23 19.01 11.33
CA ASN A 373 0.78 18.67 10.33
C ASN A 373 0.27 18.78 8.89
N GLY A 374 -0.88 19.42 8.67
CA GLY A 374 -1.46 19.68 7.35
C GLY A 374 -2.69 18.84 7.02
N GLN A 375 -3.56 19.42 6.21
CA GLN A 375 -4.88 18.89 5.86
C GLN A 375 -4.85 17.92 4.67
N VAL A 376 -3.80 17.98 3.85
CA VAL A 376 -3.67 17.20 2.61
C VAL A 376 -2.38 16.39 2.65
N ALA A 377 -2.49 15.06 2.60
CA ALA A 377 -1.38 14.17 2.32
C ALA A 377 -1.39 13.83 0.83
N ILE A 378 -0.25 13.98 0.16
CA ILE A 378 -0.07 13.62 -1.25
C ILE A 378 1.00 12.54 -1.30
N VAL A 379 0.65 11.39 -1.86
CA VAL A 379 1.55 10.26 -2.06
C VAL A 379 1.88 10.21 -3.54
N ASP A 380 3.01 10.80 -3.91
CA ASP A 380 3.49 10.80 -5.28
C ASP A 380 4.15 9.44 -5.58
N LEU A 381 3.50 8.68 -6.45
CA LEU A 381 3.89 7.34 -6.86
C LEU A 381 4.43 7.31 -8.30
N SER A 382 4.68 8.48 -8.92
CA SER A 382 5.11 8.60 -10.33
C SER A 382 6.44 7.93 -10.66
N LEU A 383 7.28 7.71 -9.65
CA LEU A 383 8.58 7.03 -9.79
C LEU A 383 8.54 5.55 -9.35
N VAL A 384 7.38 5.07 -8.89
CA VAL A 384 7.17 3.68 -8.45
C VAL A 384 6.75 2.82 -9.65
N PRO A 385 7.31 1.62 -9.84
CA PRO A 385 6.88 0.71 -10.91
C PRO A 385 5.38 0.37 -10.82
N SER A 386 4.68 0.34 -11.95
CA SER A 386 3.21 0.17 -12.04
C SER A 386 2.68 -1.05 -11.27
N GLU A 387 3.39 -2.18 -11.34
CA GLU A 387 3.05 -3.41 -10.62
C GLU A 387 3.01 -3.21 -9.10
N ILE A 388 3.91 -2.38 -8.57
CA ILE A 388 4.05 -2.13 -7.13
C ILE A 388 3.13 -1.00 -6.67
N VAL A 389 2.87 0.00 -7.54
CA VAL A 389 1.91 1.08 -7.28
C VAL A 389 0.59 0.53 -6.77
N HIS A 390 0.05 -0.51 -7.42
CA HIS A 390 -1.22 -1.10 -7.01
C HIS A 390 -1.15 -1.75 -5.61
N VAL A 391 -0.05 -2.43 -5.26
CA VAL A 391 0.11 -3.00 -3.92
C VAL A 391 0.19 -1.89 -2.89
N VAL A 392 1.04 -0.88 -3.11
CA VAL A 392 1.22 0.26 -2.19
C VAL A 392 -0.12 0.98 -1.97
N VAL A 393 -0.83 1.29 -3.04
CA VAL A 393 -2.16 1.92 -3.02
C VAL A 393 -3.18 1.07 -2.24
N ALA A 394 -3.17 -0.25 -2.44
CA ALA A 394 -4.03 -1.17 -1.70
C ALA A 394 -3.71 -1.17 -0.20
N VAL A 395 -2.43 -1.32 0.17
CA VAL A 395 -1.99 -1.34 1.57
C VAL A 395 -2.34 -0.01 2.25
N LEU A 396 -2.05 1.14 1.63
CA LEU A 396 -2.39 2.46 2.17
C LEU A 396 -3.90 2.63 2.36
N GLY A 397 -4.70 2.19 1.38
CA GLY A 397 -6.16 2.20 1.48
C GLY A 397 -6.69 1.32 2.61
N ARG A 398 -6.18 0.09 2.72
CA ARG A 398 -6.55 -0.85 3.79
C ARG A 398 -6.15 -0.32 5.16
N LEU A 399 -4.91 0.13 5.34
CA LEU A 399 -4.42 0.63 6.62
C LEU A 399 -5.19 1.87 7.07
N THR A 400 -5.50 2.79 6.15
CA THR A 400 -6.35 3.95 6.44
C THR A 400 -7.74 3.50 6.89
N PHE A 401 -8.33 2.54 6.18
CA PHE A 401 -9.66 2.01 6.51
C PHE A 401 -9.68 1.33 7.88
N GLU A 402 -8.73 0.45 8.16
CA GLU A 402 -8.59 -0.24 9.46
C GLU A 402 -8.32 0.73 10.61
N ALA A 403 -7.50 1.76 10.41
CA ALA A 403 -7.24 2.79 11.40
C ALA A 403 -8.53 3.53 11.78
N LEU A 404 -9.37 3.87 10.80
CA LEU A 404 -10.66 4.52 11.04
C LEU A 404 -11.69 3.58 11.69
N GLN A 405 -11.67 2.28 11.36
CA GLN A 405 -12.47 1.27 12.05
C GLN A 405 -12.10 1.19 13.54
N ARG A 406 -10.81 1.16 13.85
CA ARG A 406 -10.29 1.16 15.24
C ARG A 406 -10.64 2.46 15.95
N TYR A 407 -10.45 3.60 15.30
CA TYR A 407 -10.85 4.90 15.85
C TYR A 407 -12.34 4.92 16.23
N ARG A 408 -13.22 4.47 15.32
CA ARG A 408 -14.66 4.40 15.56
C ARG A 408 -15.04 3.47 16.71
N ARG A 409 -14.29 2.37 16.90
CA ARG A 409 -14.50 1.43 18.00
C ARG A 409 -14.08 2.02 19.35
N LEU A 410 -13.00 2.79 19.38
CA LEU A 410 -12.49 3.46 20.58
C LEU A 410 -13.31 4.71 20.96
N HIS A 411 -14.07 5.27 20.01
CA HIS A 411 -14.92 6.44 20.20
C HIS A 411 -16.40 6.11 19.94
N PRO A 412 -17.04 5.29 20.80
CA PRO A 412 -18.45 4.93 20.64
C PRO A 412 -19.38 6.14 20.73
N ASP A 413 -18.96 7.19 21.44
CA ASP A 413 -19.76 8.37 21.79
C ASP A 413 -19.84 9.46 20.71
N GLY A 414 -19.41 9.18 19.48
CA GLY A 414 -20.27 9.59 18.37
C GLY A 414 -19.65 10.28 17.16
N ASN A 415 -18.45 10.85 17.19
CA ASN A 415 -17.93 11.54 16.01
C ASN A 415 -16.98 10.67 15.17
N PRO A 416 -17.28 10.41 13.88
CA PRO A 416 -16.31 9.79 13.00
C PRO A 416 -15.10 10.73 12.83
N LEU A 417 -14.00 10.22 12.29
CA LEU A 417 -12.85 11.02 11.87
C LEU A 417 -12.93 11.18 10.34
N PRO A 418 -13.59 12.23 9.80
CA PRO A 418 -13.82 12.34 8.37
C PRO A 418 -12.50 12.39 7.62
N THR A 419 -12.30 11.43 6.74
CA THR A 419 -11.10 11.28 5.93
C THR A 419 -11.53 10.97 4.50
N THR A 420 -10.98 11.68 3.53
CA THR A 420 -11.25 11.43 2.11
C THR A 420 -10.02 10.86 1.45
N LEU A 421 -10.14 9.63 0.94
CA LEU A 421 -9.12 8.99 0.12
C LEU A 421 -9.42 9.31 -1.35
N VAL A 422 -8.43 9.85 -2.05
CA VAL A 422 -8.49 10.21 -3.46
C VAL A 422 -7.62 9.23 -4.23
N LEU A 423 -8.22 8.54 -5.19
CA LEU A 423 -7.52 7.58 -6.05
C LEU A 423 -7.57 8.09 -7.49
N GLU A 424 -6.41 8.47 -8.01
CA GLU A 424 -6.26 8.79 -9.42
C GLU A 424 -6.05 7.53 -10.26
N GLU A 425 -6.57 7.53 -11.49
CA GLU A 425 -6.37 6.48 -12.48
C GLU A 425 -6.67 5.06 -11.98
N ALA A 426 -7.85 4.89 -11.38
CA ALA A 426 -8.39 3.61 -10.92
C ALA A 426 -8.73 2.60 -12.05
N HIS A 427 -7.95 2.55 -13.14
CA HIS A 427 -8.25 1.75 -14.31
C HIS A 427 -7.66 0.34 -14.22
N ASN A 428 -8.54 -0.62 -14.52
CA ASN A 428 -8.24 -2.05 -14.61
C ASN A 428 -7.34 -2.32 -15.82
N GLU A 429 -6.21 -2.95 -15.57
CA GLU A 429 -5.67 -3.92 -16.53
C GLU A 429 -6.29 -5.28 -16.20
N ASP A 430 -6.98 -5.88 -17.16
CA ASP A 430 -7.50 -7.24 -17.03
C ASP A 430 -6.31 -8.19 -16.94
N GLY A 431 -6.09 -8.75 -15.75
CA GLY A 431 -5.01 -9.68 -15.47
C GLY A 431 -5.52 -10.92 -14.70
N PRO A 432 -4.72 -11.99 -14.63
CA PRO A 432 -5.06 -13.18 -13.85
C PRO A 432 -5.31 -12.84 -12.37
N ALA A 433 -6.03 -13.74 -11.67
CA ALA A 433 -6.65 -13.45 -10.37
C ALA A 433 -5.69 -13.15 -9.19
N GLU A 434 -4.39 -13.09 -9.47
CA GLU A 434 -3.29 -12.99 -8.50
C GLU A 434 -2.47 -11.70 -8.70
N ASN A 435 -2.98 -10.79 -9.54
CA ASN A 435 -2.29 -9.55 -9.92
C ASN A 435 -2.49 -8.44 -8.87
N PRO A 436 -1.48 -7.61 -8.56
CA PRO A 436 -1.59 -6.43 -7.70
C PRO A 436 -2.81 -5.53 -7.97
N THR A 437 -3.23 -5.42 -9.24
CA THR A 437 -4.42 -4.68 -9.65
C THR A 437 -5.71 -5.23 -9.03
N GLN A 438 -5.85 -6.55 -8.87
CA GLN A 438 -7.01 -7.15 -8.21
C GLN A 438 -7.03 -6.86 -6.72
N LEU A 439 -5.89 -6.99 -6.04
CA LEU A 439 -5.75 -6.65 -4.62
C LEU A 439 -6.20 -5.20 -4.37
N CYS A 440 -5.74 -4.27 -5.22
CA CYS A 440 -6.18 -2.89 -5.21
C CYS A 440 -7.70 -2.79 -5.39
N ARG A 441 -8.25 -3.42 -6.43
CA ARG A 441 -9.69 -3.40 -6.70
C ARG A 441 -10.51 -3.89 -5.50
N GLU A 442 -10.21 -5.06 -4.96
CA GLU A 442 -10.92 -5.65 -3.82
C GLU A 442 -10.88 -4.75 -2.59
N THR A 443 -9.73 -4.11 -2.33
CA THR A 443 -9.57 -3.16 -1.23
C THR A 443 -10.51 -1.96 -1.41
N PHE A 444 -10.52 -1.35 -2.59
CA PHE A 444 -11.35 -0.16 -2.84
C PHE A 444 -12.84 -0.49 -3.05
N GLU A 445 -13.20 -1.70 -3.48
CA GLU A 445 -14.58 -2.21 -3.42
C GLU A 445 -15.06 -2.29 -1.97
N LYS A 446 -14.22 -2.81 -1.06
CA LYS A 446 -14.54 -2.87 0.36
C LYS A 446 -14.67 -1.47 0.97
N VAL A 447 -13.77 -0.56 0.65
CA VAL A 447 -13.86 0.86 1.07
C VAL A 447 -15.13 1.52 0.52
N ALA A 448 -15.51 1.29 -0.72
CA ALA A 448 -16.74 1.86 -1.30
C ALA A 448 -18.02 1.28 -0.65
N ARG A 449 -18.00 0.02 -0.21
CA ARG A 449 -19.15 -0.61 0.46
C ARG A 449 -19.28 -0.20 1.93
N GLU A 450 -18.16 -0.10 2.64
CA GLU A 450 -18.15 0.01 4.10
C GLU A 450 -17.56 1.33 4.62
N GLY A 451 -16.70 2.00 3.86
CA GLY A 451 -15.93 3.19 4.26
C GLY A 451 -16.78 4.28 4.88
N ARG A 452 -17.95 4.56 4.28
CA ARG A 452 -18.91 5.55 4.78
C ARG A 452 -19.31 5.33 6.25
N LYS A 453 -19.45 4.08 6.71
CA LYS A 453 -19.80 3.76 8.11
C LYS A 453 -18.75 4.26 9.10
N PHE A 454 -17.51 4.38 8.66
CA PHE A 454 -16.36 4.70 9.50
C PHE A 454 -15.79 6.11 9.24
N GLY A 455 -16.48 6.93 8.41
CA GLY A 455 -16.02 8.27 8.07
C GLY A 455 -15.00 8.33 6.93
N LEU A 456 -14.80 7.23 6.20
CA LEU A 456 -13.91 7.19 5.03
C LEU A 456 -14.69 7.47 3.74
N GLY A 457 -14.50 8.66 3.18
CA GLY A 457 -14.92 9.04 1.83
C GLY A 457 -13.94 8.52 0.78
N LEU A 458 -14.44 8.21 -0.42
CA LEU A 458 -13.62 7.77 -1.56
C LEU A 458 -13.92 8.67 -2.74
N MET A 459 -12.89 9.27 -3.31
CA MET A 459 -12.96 10.10 -4.50
C MET A 459 -12.16 9.44 -5.62
N LEU A 460 -12.83 8.94 -6.65
CA LEU A 460 -12.19 8.28 -7.78
C LEU A 460 -12.07 9.25 -8.96
N SER A 461 -10.90 9.31 -9.58
CA SER A 461 -10.68 9.98 -10.86
C SER A 461 -10.37 8.95 -11.93
N SER A 462 -11.14 8.90 -13.03
CA SER A 462 -10.89 7.92 -14.10
C SER A 462 -11.28 8.40 -15.50
N GLN A 463 -10.52 7.95 -16.49
CA GLN A 463 -10.79 8.15 -17.92
C GLN A 463 -11.82 7.18 -18.48
N ARG A 464 -11.99 6.00 -17.86
CA ARG A 464 -12.85 4.93 -18.37
C ARG A 464 -14.14 4.83 -17.55
N PRO A 465 -15.34 4.93 -18.17
CA PRO A 465 -16.62 4.82 -17.47
C PRO A 465 -16.89 3.43 -16.86
N SER A 466 -16.09 2.41 -17.17
CA SER A 466 -16.22 1.03 -16.68
C SER A 466 -15.79 0.86 -15.21
N VAL A 467 -15.26 1.90 -14.55
CA VAL A 467 -14.93 1.95 -13.10
C VAL A 467 -16.18 1.89 -12.20
N ARG A 468 -17.30 1.35 -12.68
CA ARG A 468 -18.57 1.22 -11.94
C ARG A 468 -18.59 0.04 -10.98
N GLU A 469 -17.68 -0.93 -11.14
CA GLU A 469 -17.64 -2.16 -10.34
C GLU A 469 -17.52 -1.90 -8.81
N PRO A 470 -16.69 -0.95 -8.32
CA PRO A 470 -16.63 -0.62 -6.88
C PRO A 470 -17.91 -0.02 -6.30
N PHE A 471 -18.72 0.63 -7.14
CA PHE A 471 -19.98 1.26 -6.73
C PHE A 471 -21.21 0.39 -7.01
N ARG A 472 -21.05 -0.84 -7.49
CA ARG A 472 -22.16 -1.78 -7.69
C ARG A 472 -22.58 -2.41 -6.36
N GLU A 473 -23.72 -1.98 -5.82
CA GLU A 473 -24.49 -2.80 -4.88
C GLU A 473 -25.01 -4.05 -5.62
N LYS A 474 -24.56 -5.25 -5.21
CA LYS A 474 -25.12 -6.51 -5.72
C LYS A 474 -26.60 -6.58 -5.34
N GLY A 475 -27.51 -6.49 -6.32
CA GLY A 475 -28.94 -6.81 -6.13
C GLY A 475 -29.96 -5.78 -6.61
N ARG A 476 -29.58 -4.63 -7.16
CA ARG A 476 -30.53 -3.73 -7.84
C ARG A 476 -30.11 -3.51 -9.29
N SER A 477 -30.98 -3.89 -10.22
CA SER A 477 -30.87 -3.40 -11.60
C SER A 477 -30.95 -1.88 -11.55
N PHE A 478 -29.86 -1.24 -11.97
CA PHE A 478 -29.80 0.20 -12.10
C PHE A 478 -30.75 0.58 -13.24
N ARG A 479 -31.96 1.06 -12.93
CA ARG A 479 -32.63 2.00 -13.83
C ARG A 479 -31.73 3.25 -13.88
N PRO A 480 -31.44 3.81 -15.06
CA PRO A 480 -30.61 5.00 -15.14
C PRO A 480 -31.20 6.08 -14.20
N PRO A 481 -30.39 6.77 -13.38
CA PRO A 481 -30.85 7.94 -12.69
C PRO A 481 -31.18 8.99 -13.76
N ASP A 482 -32.22 9.77 -13.50
CA ASP A 482 -32.52 10.97 -14.26
C ASP A 482 -31.23 11.79 -14.50
N PRO A 483 -31.10 12.48 -15.65
CA PRO A 483 -29.84 13.02 -16.19
C PRO A 483 -29.14 14.12 -15.35
N TYR A 484 -29.54 14.37 -14.11
CA TYR A 484 -29.11 15.53 -13.32
C TYR A 484 -28.00 15.27 -12.29
N SER A 485 -27.23 14.19 -12.40
CA SER A 485 -26.08 13.92 -11.50
C SER A 485 -24.72 13.87 -12.19
N ILE A 486 -24.61 14.31 -13.45
CA ILE A 486 -23.33 14.38 -14.17
C ILE A 486 -22.88 15.84 -14.22
N VAL A 487 -21.92 16.20 -13.37
CA VAL A 487 -21.17 17.46 -13.56
C VAL A 487 -20.10 17.18 -14.62
N GLN A 488 -20.43 17.43 -15.88
CA GLN A 488 -19.47 17.36 -16.98
C GLN A 488 -18.83 18.76 -17.14
N LEU A 489 -17.68 18.98 -16.51
CA LEU A 489 -16.87 20.17 -16.77
C LEU A 489 -16.11 19.95 -18.08
N ARG A 490 -16.44 20.72 -19.13
CA ARG A 490 -15.65 20.79 -20.37
C ARG A 490 -14.86 22.09 -20.38
N SER A 491 -13.53 22.02 -20.44
CA SER A 491 -12.68 23.15 -20.81
C SER A 491 -12.70 23.33 -22.34
N ARG A 492 -12.85 24.58 -22.82
CA ARG A 492 -12.79 24.89 -24.25
C ARG A 492 -11.34 24.83 -24.72
N GLN A 493 -11.06 24.00 -25.73
CA GLN A 493 -10.06 24.35 -26.75
C GLN A 493 -10.77 25.11 -27.88
N SER A 494 -10.14 26.19 -28.32
CA SER A 494 -10.54 27.11 -29.37
C SER A 494 -10.86 26.40 -30.69
N GLN A 495 -12.13 26.41 -31.12
CA GLN A 495 -12.52 26.11 -32.49
C GLN A 495 -12.55 27.40 -33.31
N THR A 496 -11.56 27.57 -34.18
CA THR A 496 -11.64 28.47 -35.33
C THR A 496 -12.63 27.91 -36.34
N TYR A 497 -13.70 28.65 -36.63
CA TYR A 497 -14.65 28.37 -37.72
C TYR A 497 -13.91 28.35 -39.07
N ARG A 498 -14.01 27.25 -39.82
CA ARG A 498 -13.75 27.25 -41.28
C ARG A 498 -15.06 27.05 -42.02
N HIS A 499 -15.40 28.01 -42.86
CA HIS A 499 -16.49 27.93 -43.82
C HIS A 499 -16.27 26.78 -44.82
N SER A 500 -17.35 26.05 -45.10
CA SER A 500 -17.50 25.05 -46.14
C SER A 500 -17.27 25.63 -47.54
N MET A 501 -16.35 25.04 -48.31
CA MET A 501 -16.36 25.07 -49.78
C MET A 501 -16.56 23.64 -50.32
N PRO A 502 -17.24 23.47 -51.46
CA PRO A 502 -17.61 22.16 -51.99
C PRO A 502 -16.42 21.44 -52.63
N ALA A 503 -16.41 20.11 -52.53
CA ALA A 503 -15.35 19.24 -53.01
C ALA A 503 -15.29 19.15 -54.56
N PRO A 504 -14.09 19.06 -55.17
CA PRO A 504 -13.93 18.65 -56.56
C PRO A 504 -13.91 17.12 -56.71
N PRO A 505 -14.21 16.58 -57.91
CA PRO A 505 -14.49 15.16 -58.10
C PRO A 505 -13.24 14.27 -58.12
N LEU A 506 -13.45 13.02 -57.70
CA LEU A 506 -12.48 11.92 -57.68
C LEU A 506 -11.91 11.61 -59.07
N ILE A 507 -10.59 11.61 -59.19
CA ILE A 507 -9.86 10.96 -60.28
C ILE A 507 -9.37 9.61 -59.75
N GLN A 508 -9.88 8.53 -60.35
CA GLN A 508 -9.38 7.17 -60.18
C GLN A 508 -8.03 7.01 -60.90
N HIS A 509 -7.00 6.57 -60.18
CA HIS A 509 -5.87 5.90 -60.81
C HIS A 509 -5.75 4.49 -60.22
N GLY A 510 -5.97 3.50 -61.08
CA GLY A 510 -5.67 2.10 -60.82
C GLY A 510 -4.16 1.88 -60.76
N ALA A 511 -3.74 1.09 -59.79
CA ALA A 511 -2.41 0.51 -59.73
C ALA A 511 -2.37 -0.74 -60.61
N ASP A 512 -1.53 -0.70 -61.63
CA ASP A 512 -1.14 -1.86 -62.42
C ASP A 512 0.08 -2.54 -61.78
N HIS A 513 0.12 -3.85 -61.93
CA HIS A 513 1.17 -4.76 -61.48
C HIS A 513 2.58 -4.40 -61.98
N ARG A 514 3.57 -4.40 -61.07
CA ARG A 514 4.72 -5.33 -61.03
C ARG A 514 5.65 -5.04 -59.87
#